data_AF-A0A2M8HP22-F1
#
_entry.id   AF-A0A2M8HP22-F1
#
_cell.length_a   1.000
_cell.length_b   1.000
_cell.length_c   1.000
_cell.angle_alpha   90.00
_cell.angle_beta   90.00
_cell.angle_gamma   90.00
#
_symmetry.space_group_name_H-M   'P 1'
#
loop_
_entity.id
_entity.type
_entity.pdbx_description
1 polymer ?
#
loop_
_entity_poly.entity_id
_entity_poly.type
_entity_poly.pdbx_seq_one_letter_code
_entity_poly.pdbx_strand_id
1 'polypeptide(L)'
;MVRHSPLYSILENFRNSAHSEREKGTYFEELIRIYFQNEPYCKDYYENLWIYTDWAKAEGKDGRDLGIDLVARTRATQEFHAIQCKFYDSEYKIQKSDIDSFFTASGQKPFVHRIIVSTTTNWSEHAENALLNQNPPVTKIDLTKLEESAIDWAQYKPKQKVSLREPKQLREHQTEALRAVELGFQSVDRGKLIMACGT
;
A
#
# COMPACT_ATOMS: atom_id res chain seq x y z
N MET A 1 20.91 11.38 -5.11
CA MET A 1 20.42 11.09 -6.48
C MET A 1 18.94 10.78 -6.36
N VAL A 2 18.06 11.59 -6.93
CA VAL A 2 16.63 11.27 -7.00
C VAL A 2 16.48 10.06 -7.92
N ARG A 3 15.92 8.97 -7.40
CA ARG A 3 15.69 7.75 -8.19
C ARG A 3 14.50 7.99 -9.12
N HIS A 4 14.75 8.10 -10.41
CA HIS A 4 13.70 8.22 -11.41
C HIS A 4 13.13 6.84 -11.76
N SER A 5 12.16 6.37 -10.99
CA SER A 5 11.38 5.17 -11.32
C SER A 5 10.20 5.52 -12.25
N PRO A 6 9.61 4.53 -12.95
CA PRO A 6 8.39 4.78 -13.72
C PRO A 6 7.23 5.31 -12.86
N LEU A 7 7.12 4.84 -11.61
CA LEU A 7 6.15 5.35 -10.66
C LEU A 7 6.40 6.82 -10.33
N TYR A 8 7.65 7.22 -10.12
CA TYR A 8 8.02 8.61 -9.92
C TYR A 8 7.52 9.49 -11.08
N SER A 9 7.72 9.07 -12.34
CA SER A 9 7.22 9.80 -13.50
C SER A 9 5.70 9.96 -13.54
N ILE A 10 4.94 8.96 -13.07
CA ILE A 10 3.48 9.05 -12.95
C ILE A 10 3.10 10.09 -11.89
N LEU A 11 3.74 10.03 -10.73
CA LEU A 11 3.49 10.96 -9.62
C LEU A 11 3.86 12.40 -10.00
N GLU A 12 4.96 12.62 -10.73
CA GLU A 12 5.30 13.95 -11.26
C GLU A 12 4.24 14.45 -12.24
N ASN A 13 3.73 13.59 -13.11
CA ASN A 13 2.65 13.96 -14.01
C ASN A 13 1.40 14.41 -13.26
N PHE A 14 1.03 13.72 -12.17
CA PHE A 14 -0.10 14.14 -11.33
C PHE A 14 0.14 15.52 -10.69
N ARG A 15 1.35 15.78 -10.19
CA ARG A 15 1.71 17.08 -9.62
C ARG A 15 1.61 18.20 -10.64
N ASN A 16 2.09 17.97 -11.86
CA ASN A 16 2.13 18.97 -12.92
C ASN A 16 0.76 19.19 -13.59
N SER A 17 -0.10 18.17 -13.61
CA SER A 17 -1.40 18.23 -14.29
C SER A 17 -2.55 18.71 -13.40
N ALA A 18 -2.42 18.58 -12.08
CA ALA A 18 -3.49 18.97 -11.17
C ALA A 18 -3.64 20.49 -11.07
N HIS A 19 -4.88 20.97 -11.11
CA HIS A 19 -5.22 22.39 -10.95
C HIS A 19 -5.51 22.77 -9.49
N SER A 20 -5.58 21.79 -8.58
CA SER A 20 -5.78 22.01 -7.15
C SER A 20 -5.22 20.86 -6.31
N GLU A 21 -4.98 21.12 -5.01
CA GLU A 21 -4.56 20.08 -4.06
C GLU A 21 -5.59 18.94 -3.93
N ARG A 22 -6.88 19.26 -4.02
CA ARG A 22 -7.97 18.26 -3.99
C ARG A 22 -7.90 17.33 -5.20
N GLU A 23 -7.71 17.90 -6.39
CA GLU A 23 -7.60 17.12 -7.63
C GLU A 23 -6.34 16.25 -7.62
N LYS A 24 -5.22 16.83 -7.16
CA LYS A 24 -3.96 16.10 -6.96
C LYS A 24 -4.16 14.90 -6.02
N GLY A 25 -4.83 15.11 -4.88
CA GLY A 25 -5.21 14.04 -3.96
C GLY A 25 -6.05 12.95 -4.62
N THR A 26 -7.06 13.35 -5.39
CA THR A 26 -7.95 12.42 -6.13
C THR A 26 -7.18 11.53 -7.10
N TYR A 27 -6.18 12.07 -7.82
CA TYR A 27 -5.33 11.27 -8.71
C TYR A 27 -4.53 10.20 -7.96
N PHE A 28 -4.02 10.54 -6.78
CA PHE A 28 -3.28 9.60 -5.96
C PHE A 28 -4.19 8.56 -5.32
N GLU A 29 -5.36 8.95 -4.82
CA GLU A 29 -6.37 8.02 -4.30
C GLU A 29 -6.75 6.97 -5.36
N GLU A 30 -6.96 7.37 -6.61
CA GLU A 30 -7.25 6.43 -7.70
C GLU A 30 -6.08 5.49 -7.98
N LEU A 31 -4.84 6.00 -7.97
CA LEU A 31 -3.65 5.15 -8.11
C LEU A 31 -3.55 4.11 -6.97
N ILE A 32 -3.88 4.50 -5.74
CA ILE A 32 -3.89 3.59 -4.60
C ILE A 32 -5.02 2.57 -4.72
N ARG A 33 -6.19 2.93 -5.25
CA ARG A 33 -7.24 1.95 -5.58
C ARG A 33 -6.74 0.90 -6.57
N ILE A 34 -6.05 1.34 -7.61
CA ILE A 34 -5.40 0.44 -8.58
C ILE A 34 -4.39 -0.48 -7.89
N TYR A 35 -3.56 0.06 -7.00
CA TYR A 35 -2.61 -0.74 -6.23
C TYR A 35 -3.31 -1.84 -5.43
N PHE A 36 -4.30 -1.50 -4.60
CA PHE A 36 -5.00 -2.48 -3.76
C PHE A 36 -5.76 -3.54 -4.56
N GLN A 37 -6.26 -3.20 -5.75
CA GLN A 37 -7.00 -4.12 -6.61
C GLN A 37 -6.12 -5.08 -7.41
N ASN A 38 -4.83 -4.77 -7.60
CA ASN A 38 -3.95 -5.51 -8.50
C ASN A 38 -2.69 -6.08 -7.84
N GLU A 39 -2.22 -5.49 -6.73
CA GLU A 39 -1.12 -6.07 -5.95
C GLU A 39 -1.58 -7.42 -5.37
N PRO A 40 -0.91 -8.55 -5.66
CA PRO A 40 -1.40 -9.90 -5.36
C PRO A 40 -1.85 -10.09 -3.92
N TYR A 41 -1.03 -9.66 -2.95
CA TYR A 41 -1.39 -9.77 -1.53
C TYR A 41 -2.67 -8.99 -1.20
N CYS A 42 -2.79 -7.74 -1.66
CA CYS A 42 -3.95 -6.90 -1.36
C CYS A 42 -5.22 -7.45 -2.02
N LYS A 43 -5.10 -7.90 -3.27
CA LYS A 43 -6.20 -8.46 -4.05
C LYS A 43 -6.78 -9.72 -3.40
N ASP A 44 -5.93 -10.57 -2.84
CA ASP A 44 -6.35 -11.78 -2.16
C ASP A 44 -6.92 -11.47 -0.77
N TYR A 45 -6.30 -10.52 -0.05
CA TYR A 45 -6.64 -10.18 1.34
C TYR A 45 -7.94 -9.37 1.48
N TYR A 46 -8.21 -8.44 0.55
CA TYR A 46 -9.40 -7.59 0.58
C TYR A 46 -10.48 -8.09 -0.40
N GLU A 47 -11.74 -8.04 0.02
CA GLU A 47 -12.89 -8.34 -0.83
C GLU A 47 -13.39 -7.10 -1.56
N ASN A 48 -13.42 -5.96 -0.85
CA ASN A 48 -13.96 -4.72 -1.38
C ASN A 48 -13.07 -3.53 -1.00
N LEU A 49 -13.16 -2.49 -1.83
CA LEU A 49 -12.50 -1.21 -1.63
C LEU A 49 -13.42 -0.09 -2.12
N TRP A 50 -13.64 0.91 -1.28
CA TRP A 50 -14.49 2.07 -1.57
C TRP A 50 -13.74 3.38 -1.35
N ILE A 51 -14.21 4.43 -2.03
CA ILE A 51 -13.99 5.80 -1.59
C ILE A 51 -14.79 5.99 -0.29
N TYR A 52 -14.22 6.66 0.71
CA TYR A 52 -14.84 6.83 2.02
C TYR A 52 -16.25 7.40 1.94
N THR A 53 -16.48 8.41 1.09
CA THR A 53 -17.79 9.04 0.92
C THR A 53 -18.87 8.05 0.47
N ASP A 54 -18.51 7.13 -0.41
CA ASP A 54 -19.44 6.12 -0.95
C ASP A 54 -19.74 5.07 0.11
N TRP A 55 -18.72 4.63 0.86
CA TRP A 55 -18.88 3.71 1.98
C TRP A 55 -19.73 4.33 3.10
N ALA A 56 -19.44 5.57 3.50
CA ALA A 56 -20.16 6.28 4.55
C ALA A 56 -21.64 6.42 4.18
N LYS A 57 -21.94 6.78 2.92
CA LYS A 57 -23.32 6.85 2.40
C LYS A 57 -24.01 5.48 2.46
N ALA A 58 -23.34 4.40 2.08
CA ALA A 58 -23.90 3.05 2.13
C ALA A 58 -24.20 2.59 3.58
N GLU A 59 -23.37 3.02 4.54
CA GLU A 59 -23.52 2.72 5.97
C GLU A 59 -24.44 3.70 6.72
N GLY A 60 -25.06 4.67 6.04
CA GLY A 60 -25.91 5.68 6.67
C GLY A 60 -25.14 6.65 7.59
N LYS A 61 -23.84 6.84 7.33
CA LYS A 61 -22.94 7.72 8.09
C LYS A 61 -22.72 9.05 7.37
N ASP A 62 -22.26 10.04 8.14
CA ASP A 62 -21.80 11.31 7.59
C ASP A 62 -20.57 11.11 6.71
N GLY A 63 -20.67 11.54 5.44
CA GLY A 63 -19.61 11.42 4.45
C GLY A 63 -18.70 12.65 4.33
N ARG A 64 -18.75 13.59 5.29
CA ARG A 64 -17.77 14.68 5.34
C ARG A 64 -16.36 14.12 5.44
N ASP A 65 -15.41 14.82 4.83
CA ASP A 65 -13.99 14.44 4.91
C ASP A 65 -13.50 14.58 6.36
N LEU A 66 -13.22 13.42 6.97
CA LEU A 66 -12.66 13.31 8.31
C LEU A 66 -11.21 12.78 8.27
N GLY A 67 -10.56 12.83 7.11
CA GLY A 67 -9.22 12.29 6.88
C GLY A 67 -9.17 10.80 6.56
N ILE A 68 -10.28 10.17 6.16
CA ILE A 68 -10.26 8.81 5.59
C ILE A 68 -10.57 8.95 4.11
N ASP A 69 -9.67 8.47 3.25
CA ASP A 69 -9.84 8.58 1.80
C ASP A 69 -10.49 7.32 1.23
N LEU A 70 -9.99 6.15 1.66
CA LEU A 70 -10.49 4.85 1.22
C LEU A 70 -10.83 3.95 2.39
N VAL A 71 -11.76 3.03 2.16
CA VAL A 71 -12.12 1.96 3.11
C VAL A 71 -11.98 0.62 2.41
N ALA A 72 -11.28 -0.32 3.02
CA ALA A 72 -11.18 -1.69 2.54
C ALA A 72 -11.88 -2.65 3.50
N ARG A 73 -12.46 -3.73 2.98
CA ARG A 73 -13.03 -4.81 3.78
C ARG A 73 -12.26 -6.10 3.55
N THR A 74 -11.79 -6.72 4.63
CA THR A 74 -11.05 -7.99 4.54
C THR A 74 -11.98 -9.10 4.09
N ARG A 75 -11.46 -10.03 3.29
CA ARG A 75 -12.23 -11.15 2.78
C ARG A 75 -12.56 -12.18 3.86
N ALA A 76 -11.56 -12.52 4.67
CA ALA A 76 -11.68 -13.61 5.65
C ALA A 76 -12.55 -13.22 6.86
N THR A 77 -12.33 -12.02 7.41
CA THR A 77 -12.93 -11.58 8.68
C THR A 77 -14.02 -10.53 8.50
N GLN A 78 -14.18 -9.99 7.29
CA GLN A 78 -15.18 -8.96 6.97
C GLN A 78 -14.98 -7.65 7.75
N GLU A 79 -13.75 -7.43 8.21
CA GLU A 79 -13.32 -6.29 9.01
C GLU A 79 -13.03 -5.07 8.15
N PHE A 80 -13.26 -3.87 8.68
CA PHE A 80 -13.01 -2.62 7.98
C PHE A 80 -11.65 -2.03 8.32
N HIS A 81 -10.89 -1.72 7.28
CA HIS A 81 -9.61 -1.04 7.33
C HIS A 81 -9.77 0.37 6.78
N ALA A 82 -9.33 1.38 7.54
CA ALA A 82 -9.32 2.77 7.09
C ALA A 82 -7.99 3.08 6.40
N ILE A 83 -8.04 3.80 5.28
CA ILE A 83 -6.86 4.13 4.48
C ILE A 83 -6.81 5.64 4.24
N GLN A 84 -5.65 6.24 4.49
CA GLN A 84 -5.33 7.62 4.13
C GLN A 84 -4.15 7.65 3.15
N CYS A 85 -4.31 8.43 2.09
CA CYS A 85 -3.39 8.68 1.01
C CYS A 85 -2.75 10.08 1.22
N LYS A 86 -1.44 10.11 1.52
CA LYS A 86 -0.66 11.34 1.68
C LYS A 86 0.22 11.59 0.47
N PHE A 87 -0.27 12.47 -0.41
CA PHE A 87 0.44 12.86 -1.63
C PHE A 87 1.20 14.19 -1.49
N TYR A 88 2.33 14.13 -0.80
CA TYR A 88 3.21 15.28 -0.66
C TYR A 88 4.42 15.20 -1.62
N ASP A 89 5.10 16.33 -1.76
CA ASP A 89 6.41 16.39 -2.40
C ASP A 89 7.41 15.50 -1.64
N SER A 90 8.42 14.96 -2.35
CA SER A 90 9.47 14.14 -1.73
C SER A 90 10.24 14.89 -0.64
N GLU A 91 10.42 16.20 -0.78
CA GLU A 91 11.14 17.04 0.18
C GLU A 91 10.28 17.42 1.39
N TYR A 92 8.95 17.29 1.27
CA TYR A 92 8.07 17.56 2.39
C TYR A 92 8.26 16.53 3.50
N LYS A 93 8.37 17.02 4.73
CA LYS A 93 8.47 16.17 5.92
C LYS A 93 7.09 16.03 6.56
N ILE A 94 6.54 14.83 6.54
CA ILE A 94 5.25 14.52 7.15
C ILE A 94 5.30 14.79 8.66
N GLN A 95 4.41 15.65 9.12
CA GLN A 95 4.23 16.05 10.51
C GLN A 95 3.12 15.23 11.16
N LYS A 96 3.14 15.15 12.50
CA LYS A 96 2.05 14.51 13.26
C LYS A 96 0.68 15.17 12.97
N SER A 97 0.65 16.48 12.79
CA SER A 97 -0.57 17.21 12.45
C SER A 97 -1.22 16.75 11.15
N ASP A 98 -0.43 16.22 10.20
CA ASP A 98 -0.95 15.77 8.92
C ASP A 98 -1.79 14.49 9.06
N ILE A 99 -1.59 13.72 10.13
CA ILE A 99 -2.23 12.41 10.33
C ILE A 99 -3.23 12.41 11.50
N ASP A 100 -3.33 13.50 12.26
CA ASP A 100 -4.18 13.58 13.47
C ASP A 100 -5.68 13.42 13.19
N SER A 101 -6.18 14.01 12.10
CA SER A 101 -7.59 13.85 11.69
C SER A 101 -7.90 12.38 11.35
N PHE A 102 -7.03 11.75 10.56
CA PHE A 102 -7.15 10.33 10.22
C PHE A 102 -7.18 9.45 11.46
N PHE A 103 -6.27 9.66 12.42
CA PHE A 103 -6.26 8.90 13.68
C PHE A 103 -7.55 9.06 14.48
N THR A 104 -8.07 10.29 14.54
CA THR A 104 -9.32 10.61 15.24
C THR A 104 -10.50 9.90 14.61
N ALA A 105 -10.64 9.97 13.28
CA ALA A 105 -11.74 9.37 12.55
C ALA A 105 -11.68 7.84 12.55
N SER A 106 -10.50 7.27 12.27
CA SER A 106 -10.28 5.82 12.20
C SER A 106 -10.10 5.16 13.56
N GLY A 107 -10.07 5.92 14.66
CA GLY A 107 -10.10 5.38 16.03
C GLY A 107 -11.47 4.95 16.51
N GLN A 108 -12.52 5.23 15.73
CA GLN A 108 -13.88 4.85 16.04
C GLN A 108 -14.26 3.55 15.33
N LYS A 109 -15.24 2.84 15.89
CA LYS A 109 -15.87 1.70 15.19
C LYS A 109 -16.40 2.16 13.83
N PRO A 110 -16.28 1.34 12.77
CA PRO A 110 -16.00 -0.09 12.80
C PRO A 110 -14.55 -0.43 12.39
N PHE A 111 -13.65 0.54 12.37
CA PHE A 111 -12.29 0.33 11.89
C PHE A 111 -11.45 -0.43 12.91
N VAL A 112 -10.78 -1.48 12.45
CA VAL A 112 -9.91 -2.33 13.29
C VAL A 112 -8.46 -2.34 12.82
N HIS A 113 -8.16 -1.70 11.69
CA HIS A 113 -6.81 -1.50 11.18
C HIS A 113 -6.73 -0.21 10.39
N ARG A 114 -5.55 0.41 10.37
CA ARG A 114 -5.27 1.66 9.66
C ARG A 114 -4.13 1.47 8.67
N ILE A 115 -4.24 2.11 7.51
CA ILE A 115 -3.17 2.13 6.51
C ILE A 115 -2.91 3.57 6.11
N ILE A 116 -1.65 3.98 6.16
CA ILE A 116 -1.22 5.25 5.59
C ILE A 116 -0.35 4.96 4.38
N VAL A 117 -0.75 5.48 3.24
CA VAL A 117 0.00 5.38 1.99
C VAL A 117 0.64 6.72 1.70
N SER A 118 1.97 6.79 1.55
CA SER A 118 2.67 8.07 1.35
C SER A 118 3.67 8.02 0.19
N THR A 119 3.78 9.14 -0.53
CA THR A 119 4.78 9.33 -1.60
C THR A 119 6.16 9.75 -1.10
N THR A 120 6.34 9.85 0.22
CA THR A 120 7.62 10.17 0.86
C THR A 120 7.87 9.26 2.05
N THR A 121 9.16 9.00 2.30
CA THR A 121 9.68 8.35 3.51
C THR A 121 10.17 9.36 4.55
N ASN A 122 10.12 10.66 4.24
CA ASN A 122 10.55 11.74 5.13
C ASN A 122 9.45 12.07 6.14
N TRP A 123 9.52 11.46 7.32
CA TRP A 123 8.58 11.67 8.42
C TRP A 123 9.31 12.32 9.60
N SER A 124 8.63 13.22 10.31
CA SER A 124 9.12 13.72 11.59
C SER A 124 9.16 12.59 12.63
N GLU A 125 10.06 12.70 13.61
CA GLU A 125 10.13 11.75 14.73
C GLU A 125 8.78 11.63 15.46
N HIS A 126 8.08 12.75 15.65
CA HIS A 126 6.75 12.76 16.27
C HIS A 126 5.70 12.02 15.42
N ALA A 127 5.77 12.11 14.09
CA ALA A 127 4.86 11.39 13.21
C ALA A 127 5.14 9.88 13.23
N GLU A 128 6.41 9.46 13.18
CA GLU A 128 6.80 8.04 13.29
C GLU A 128 6.40 7.47 14.66
N ASN A 129 6.68 8.20 15.75
CA ASN A 129 6.31 7.77 17.10
C ASN A 129 4.79 7.67 17.28
N ALA A 130 4.00 8.49 16.58
CA ALA A 130 2.55 8.40 16.62
C ALA A 130 1.99 7.10 16.03
N LEU A 131 2.76 6.38 15.19
CA LEU A 131 2.35 5.10 14.62
C LEU A 131 2.51 3.92 15.61
N LEU A 132 3.39 4.07 16.61
CA LEU A 132 3.76 2.99 17.52
C LEU A 132 2.67 2.68 18.54
N ASN A 133 2.46 1.39 18.83
CA ASN A 133 1.53 0.88 19.85
C ASN A 133 0.09 1.43 19.75
N GLN A 134 -0.34 1.77 18.53
CA GLN A 134 -1.68 2.26 18.28
C GLN A 134 -2.72 1.15 18.35
N ASN A 135 -3.92 1.51 18.81
CA ASN A 135 -5.11 0.67 18.71
C ASN A 135 -6.26 1.50 18.11
N PRO A 136 -6.78 1.19 16.92
CA PRO A 136 -6.32 0.18 15.95
C PRO A 136 -4.84 0.27 15.50
N PRO A 137 -4.18 -0.85 15.18
CA PRO A 137 -2.81 -0.85 14.63
C PRO A 137 -2.72 -0.13 13.28
N VAL A 138 -1.52 0.34 12.94
CA VAL A 138 -1.24 1.13 11.74
C VAL A 138 -0.17 0.46 10.87
N THR A 139 -0.41 0.39 9.58
CA THR A 139 0.57 -0.02 8.57
C THR A 139 0.92 1.15 7.66
N LYS A 140 2.21 1.34 7.39
CA LYS A 140 2.69 2.32 6.42
C LYS A 140 3.03 1.63 5.10
N ILE A 141 2.57 2.20 3.99
CA ILE A 141 2.96 1.83 2.63
C ILE A 141 3.61 3.07 2.01
N ASP A 142 4.93 3.09 1.93
CA ASP A 142 5.68 4.22 1.38
C ASP A 142 5.94 4.05 -0.13
N LEU A 143 6.61 5.07 -0.70
CA LEU A 143 6.98 5.08 -2.12
C LEU A 143 7.80 3.84 -2.51
N THR A 144 8.74 3.41 -1.65
CA THR A 144 9.57 2.23 -1.94
C THR A 144 8.72 0.98 -2.05
N LYS A 145 7.77 0.79 -1.12
CA LYS A 145 6.85 -0.35 -1.16
C LYS A 145 5.95 -0.34 -2.41
N LEU A 146 5.52 0.84 -2.86
CA LEU A 146 4.77 0.99 -4.10
C LEU A 146 5.64 0.68 -5.33
N GLU A 147 6.91 1.13 -5.37
CA GLU A 147 7.84 0.84 -6.47
C GLU A 147 8.16 -0.67 -6.60
N GLU A 148 8.23 -1.37 -5.47
CA GLU A 148 8.48 -2.81 -5.37
C GLU A 148 7.26 -3.69 -5.69
N SER A 149 6.09 -3.09 -5.90
CA SER A 149 4.87 -3.81 -6.24
C SER A 149 5.03 -4.73 -7.45
N ALA A 150 4.17 -5.72 -7.56
CA ALA A 150 4.06 -6.55 -8.74
C ALA A 150 3.52 -5.77 -9.95
N ILE A 151 2.95 -4.57 -9.77
CA ILE A 151 2.45 -3.75 -10.87
C ILE A 151 3.60 -3.23 -11.72
N ASP A 152 3.48 -3.37 -13.04
CA ASP A 152 4.40 -2.76 -14.00
C ASP A 152 4.03 -1.30 -14.25
N TRP A 153 4.54 -0.43 -13.38
CA TRP A 153 4.37 1.02 -13.50
C TRP A 153 4.90 1.61 -14.80
N ALA A 154 5.81 0.94 -15.52
CA ALA A 154 6.29 1.43 -16.82
C ALA A 154 5.24 1.29 -17.93
N GLN A 155 4.33 0.33 -17.78
CA GLN A 155 3.22 0.08 -18.72
C GLN A 155 1.89 0.65 -18.22
N TYR A 156 1.85 1.18 -16.99
CA TYR A 156 0.63 1.72 -16.41
C TYR A 156 0.09 2.91 -17.21
N LYS A 157 -1.19 2.84 -17.54
CA LYS A 157 -1.96 3.94 -18.14
C LYS A 157 -3.30 4.05 -17.43
N PRO A 158 -3.77 5.26 -17.08
CA PRO A 158 -5.09 5.45 -16.50
C PRO A 158 -6.18 4.83 -17.35
N LYS A 159 -7.18 4.21 -16.70
CA LYS A 159 -8.34 3.58 -17.36
C LYS A 159 -8.01 2.42 -18.31
N GLN A 160 -6.79 1.87 -18.26
CA GLN A 160 -6.41 0.66 -19.00
C GLN A 160 -6.22 -0.52 -18.04
N LYS A 161 -6.20 -1.73 -18.60
CA LYS A 161 -5.90 -2.94 -17.83
C LYS A 161 -4.49 -2.83 -17.25
N VAL A 162 -4.36 -3.12 -15.97
CA VAL A 162 -3.09 -3.08 -15.24
C VAL A 162 -2.26 -4.31 -15.61
N SER A 163 -1.00 -4.08 -15.99
CA SER A 163 -0.02 -5.13 -16.24
C SER A 163 0.75 -5.43 -14.96
N LEU A 164 1.02 -6.70 -14.71
CA LEU A 164 1.91 -7.14 -13.64
C LEU A 164 3.26 -7.52 -14.25
N ARG A 165 4.34 -7.27 -13.49
CA ARG A 165 5.68 -7.77 -13.79
C ARG A 165 5.65 -9.29 -13.76
N GLU A 166 6.45 -9.89 -14.63
CA GLU A 166 6.65 -11.33 -14.62
C GLU A 166 7.17 -11.79 -13.25
N PRO A 167 6.59 -12.84 -12.65
CA PRO A 167 7.10 -13.43 -11.43
C PRO A 167 8.57 -13.84 -11.60
N LYS A 168 9.33 -13.80 -10.50
CA LYS A 168 10.71 -14.30 -10.51
C LYS A 168 10.70 -15.78 -10.91
N GLN A 169 11.39 -16.09 -11.99
CA GLN A 169 11.65 -17.45 -12.41
C GLN A 169 12.81 -18.02 -11.58
N LEU A 170 12.66 -19.27 -11.15
CA LEU A 170 13.73 -19.96 -10.43
C LEU A 170 14.96 -20.09 -11.34
N ARG A 171 16.12 -19.75 -10.80
CA ARG A 171 17.42 -20.04 -11.41
C ARG A 171 17.76 -21.51 -11.19
N GLU A 172 18.68 -22.05 -11.99
CA GLU A 172 19.09 -23.47 -11.93
C GLU A 172 19.44 -23.94 -10.51
N HIS A 173 20.26 -23.18 -9.78
CA HIS A 173 20.64 -23.50 -8.40
C HIS A 173 19.46 -23.47 -7.42
N GLN A 174 18.44 -22.63 -7.67
CA GLN A 174 17.24 -22.56 -6.84
C GLN A 174 16.31 -23.74 -7.13
N THR A 175 16.23 -24.18 -8.39
CA THR A 175 15.51 -25.40 -8.78
C THR A 175 16.15 -26.64 -8.17
N GLU A 176 17.48 -26.74 -8.17
CA GLU A 176 18.20 -27.83 -7.50
C GLU A 176 17.97 -27.80 -5.99
N ALA A 177 18.06 -26.63 -5.35
CA ALA A 177 17.80 -26.47 -3.93
C ALA A 177 16.38 -26.89 -3.56
N LEU A 178 15.37 -26.47 -4.34
CA LEU A 178 13.98 -26.87 -4.15
C LEU A 178 13.83 -28.39 -4.19
N ARG A 179 14.36 -29.03 -5.24
CA ARG A 179 14.32 -30.49 -5.39
C ARG A 179 14.99 -31.21 -4.22
N ALA A 180 16.16 -30.73 -3.78
CA ALA A 180 16.89 -31.33 -2.67
C ALA A 180 16.11 -31.23 -1.35
N VAL A 181 15.45 -30.09 -1.11
CA VAL A 181 14.61 -29.86 0.06
C VAL A 181 13.38 -30.79 0.04
N GLU A 182 12.67 -30.86 -1.08
CA GLU A 182 11.51 -31.75 -1.24
C GLU A 182 11.88 -33.23 -1.00
N LEU A 183 13.00 -33.69 -1.56
CA LEU A 183 13.48 -35.07 -1.36
C LEU A 183 13.92 -35.33 0.08
N GLY A 184 14.63 -34.39 0.71
CA GLY A 184 15.09 -34.53 2.09
C GLY A 184 13.92 -34.72 3.06
N PHE A 185 12.90 -33.87 2.94
CA PHE A 185 11.73 -33.91 3.83
C PHE A 185 10.81 -35.14 3.65
N GLN A 186 11.05 -36.00 2.66
CA GLN A 186 10.39 -37.31 2.60
C GLN A 186 10.89 -38.28 3.68
N SER A 187 12.09 -38.04 4.22
CA SER A 187 12.78 -38.99 5.11
C SER A 187 13.15 -38.42 6.47
N VAL A 188 13.16 -37.09 6.63
CA VAL A 188 13.48 -36.40 7.87
C VAL A 188 12.56 -35.21 8.08
N ASP A 189 12.26 -34.87 9.33
CA ASP A 189 11.40 -33.72 9.66
C ASP A 189 12.17 -32.39 9.81
N ARG A 190 13.50 -32.43 9.69
CA ARG A 190 14.38 -31.27 9.89
C ARG A 190 15.54 -31.26 8.91
N GLY A 191 15.84 -30.07 8.37
CA GLY A 191 16.94 -29.84 7.45
C GLY A 191 17.49 -28.42 7.57
N LYS A 192 18.64 -28.17 6.92
CA LYS A 192 19.26 -26.84 6.82
C LYS A 192 19.54 -26.53 5.35
N LEU A 193 18.99 -25.41 4.87
CA LEU A 193 19.32 -24.84 3.56
C LEU A 193 20.34 -23.73 3.76
N ILE A 194 21.53 -23.88 3.17
CA ILE A 194 22.59 -22.85 3.23
C ILE A 194 22.70 -22.23 1.85
N MET A 195 22.43 -20.93 1.77
CA MET A 195 22.53 -20.12 0.55
C MET A 195 23.30 -18.84 0.86
N ALA A 196 24.06 -18.34 -0.10
CA ALA A 196 24.76 -17.07 0.06
C ALA A 196 23.78 -15.88 0.01
N CYS A 197 24.20 -14.71 0.51
CA CYS A 197 23.36 -13.51 0.44
C CYS A 197 23.13 -13.11 -1.02
N GLY A 198 21.86 -12.93 -1.43
CA GLY A 198 21.47 -12.47 -2.76
C GLY A 198 21.30 -13.57 -3.83
N THR A 199 21.35 -14.85 -3.45
CA THR A 199 21.14 -16.00 -4.35
C THR A 199 19.72 -16.52 -4.40
#